data_AF-A0A852U5L5-F1
#
_entry.id   AF-A0A852U5L5-F1
#
_cell.length_a   1.000
_cell.length_b   1.000
_cell.length_c   1.000
_cell.angle_alpha   90.00
_cell.angle_beta   90.00
_cell.angle_gamma   90.00
#
_symmetry.space_group_name_H-M   'P 1'
#
loop_
_entity.id
_entity.type
_entity.pdbx_description
1 polymer ?
#
loop_
_entity_poly.entity_id
_entity_poly.type
_entity_poly.pdbx_seq_one_letter_code
_entity_poly.pdbx_strand_id
1 'polypeptide(L)'
;MHVVRFGPQVDAKGVLAGSADADRCVRYLAKYLTKDIADCHTINTDAQQRHVDRLVEALRFEPCSPRCANWLRYGIQPQDAKAGLRPGYCRSKAHKREHLGYAGRRVLVSRKWSGKTLADHKADRLAWVLDALGVDPDAGPDDDTGQPGSPIRLAVAGNDIAWELARPTDPDVPPREHRLLRAVGESLKRRAQLDAARQTQQTDLSATGERAA
;
A
#
# COMPACT_ATOMS: atom_id res chain seq x y z
N MET A 1 -6.85 54.07 7.30
CA MET A 1 -6.84 52.60 7.48
C MET A 1 -5.71 52.05 6.63
N HIS A 2 -4.75 51.31 7.20
CA HIS A 2 -3.60 50.77 6.45
C HIS A 2 -3.63 49.25 6.57
N VAL A 3 -3.55 48.56 5.42
CA VAL A 3 -3.51 47.10 5.35
C VAL A 3 -2.12 46.69 4.89
N VAL A 4 -1.45 45.85 5.66
CA VAL A 4 -0.19 45.22 5.27
C VAL A 4 -0.52 43.85 4.69
N ARG A 5 0.02 43.55 3.50
CA ARG A 5 -0.01 42.20 2.91
C ARG A 5 1.34 41.54 3.10
N PHE A 6 1.34 40.39 3.76
CA PHE A 6 2.50 39.51 3.80
C PHE A 6 2.60 38.75 2.47
N GLY A 7 3.84 38.52 2.01
CA GLY A 7 4.13 37.76 0.81
C GLY A 7 3.82 36.26 0.93
N PRO A 8 4.28 35.43 -0.02
CA PRO A 8 4.05 33.99 0.00
C PRO A 8 4.61 33.37 1.28
N GLN A 9 3.74 32.80 2.11
CA GLN A 9 4.17 32.09 3.32
C GLN A 9 4.55 30.66 2.94
N VAL A 10 5.79 30.27 3.23
CA VAL A 10 6.31 28.93 2.98
C VAL A 10 6.27 28.12 4.28
N ASP A 11 5.45 27.08 4.32
CA ASP A 11 5.43 26.09 5.42
C ASP A 11 6.54 25.06 5.19
N ALA A 12 7.77 25.43 5.52
CA ALA A 12 8.92 24.55 5.39
C ALA A 12 8.87 23.45 6.46
N LYS A 13 8.59 22.21 6.06
CA LYS A 13 8.76 21.02 6.91
C LYS A 13 10.22 20.58 6.88
N GLY A 14 10.93 20.75 7.99
CA GLY A 14 12.30 20.25 8.14
C GLY A 14 12.32 18.72 8.18
N VAL A 15 13.25 18.10 7.44
CA VAL A 15 13.47 16.65 7.45
C VAL A 15 14.94 16.40 7.76
N LEU A 16 15.22 15.61 8.80
CA LEU A 16 16.59 15.31 9.23
C LEU A 16 17.24 14.27 8.30
N ALA A 17 18.45 14.56 7.83
CA ALA A 17 19.22 13.65 6.99
C ALA A 17 19.50 12.31 7.71
N GLY A 18 19.43 11.19 6.97
CA GLY A 18 19.64 9.85 7.50
C GLY A 18 18.50 9.30 8.37
N SER A 19 17.41 10.04 8.55
CA SER A 19 16.25 9.57 9.30
C SER A 19 15.31 8.71 8.43
N ALA A 20 14.50 7.86 9.07
CA ALA A 20 13.45 7.12 8.38
C ALA A 20 12.42 8.04 7.69
N ASP A 21 12.26 9.28 8.19
CA ASP A 21 11.40 10.28 7.58
C ASP A 21 12.01 10.85 6.29
N ALA A 22 13.34 11.03 6.22
CA ALA A 22 14.03 11.37 4.98
C ALA A 22 13.81 10.30 3.90
N ASP A 23 13.99 9.02 4.25
CA ASP A 23 13.75 7.93 3.31
C ASP A 23 12.29 7.87 2.85
N ARG A 24 11.34 8.15 3.77
CA ARG A 24 9.91 8.22 3.44
C ARG A 24 9.64 9.38 2.48
N CYS A 25 10.18 10.57 2.75
CA CYS A 25 10.06 11.73 1.90
C CYS A 25 10.65 11.47 0.51
N VAL A 26 11.86 10.89 0.41
CA VAL A 26 12.49 10.54 -0.88
C VAL A 26 11.63 9.55 -1.65
N ARG A 27 11.15 8.47 -1.03
CA ARG A 27 10.24 7.50 -1.69
C ARG A 27 8.95 8.16 -2.17
N TYR A 28 8.36 9.03 -1.34
CA TYR A 28 7.11 9.70 -1.69
C TYR A 28 7.34 10.70 -2.82
N LEU A 29 8.41 11.49 -2.76
CA LEU A 29 8.82 12.40 -3.83
C LEU A 29 9.08 11.67 -5.13
N ALA A 30 9.89 10.61 -5.12
CA ALA A 30 10.14 9.79 -6.31
C ALA A 30 8.83 9.24 -6.90
N LYS A 31 7.92 8.73 -6.05
CA LYS A 31 6.60 8.28 -6.49
C LYS A 31 5.81 9.36 -7.23
N TYR A 32 5.75 10.58 -6.70
CA TYR A 32 4.98 11.65 -7.35
C TYR A 32 5.73 12.30 -8.50
N LEU A 33 7.05 12.40 -8.44
CA LEU A 33 7.87 12.92 -9.52
C LEU A 33 7.76 12.02 -10.76
N THR A 34 7.87 10.69 -10.61
CA THR A 34 7.66 9.76 -11.73
C THR A 34 6.22 9.80 -12.24
N LYS A 35 5.25 10.03 -11.36
CA LYS A 35 3.84 10.19 -11.76
C LYS A 35 3.61 11.48 -12.55
N ASP A 36 4.24 12.57 -12.13
CA ASP A 36 4.12 13.91 -12.71
C ASP A 36 4.90 14.03 -14.02
N ILE A 37 6.11 13.45 -14.10
CA ILE A 37 6.86 13.31 -15.35
C ILE A 37 6.07 12.49 -16.37
N ALA A 38 5.22 11.55 -15.94
CA ALA A 38 4.32 10.79 -16.81
C ALA A 38 3.04 11.56 -17.22
N ASP A 39 2.73 12.72 -16.63
CA ASP A 39 1.75 13.69 -17.14
C ASP A 39 2.38 14.49 -18.31
N CYS A 40 2.80 13.78 -19.38
CA CYS A 40 3.67 14.34 -20.43
C CYS A 40 2.98 15.19 -21.52
N HIS A 41 1.64 15.34 -21.52
CA HIS A 41 0.98 15.85 -22.72
C HIS A 41 0.69 17.34 -22.66
N THR A 42 1.67 18.15 -23.08
CA THR A 42 1.42 19.55 -23.45
C THR A 42 0.59 19.61 -24.74
N ILE A 43 -0.53 20.30 -24.70
CA ILE A 43 -1.42 20.45 -25.86
C ILE A 43 -0.82 21.53 -26.77
N ASN A 44 -0.34 21.13 -27.94
CA ASN A 44 0.34 22.01 -28.89
C ASN A 44 -0.47 22.23 -30.18
N THR A 45 -1.59 21.51 -30.37
CA THR A 45 -2.42 21.62 -31.57
C THR A 45 -3.91 21.66 -31.24
N ASP A 46 -4.70 22.29 -32.12
CA ASP A 46 -6.16 22.32 -31.99
C ASP A 46 -6.79 20.92 -32.03
N ALA A 47 -6.19 20.00 -32.79
CA ALA A 47 -6.67 18.61 -32.86
C ALA A 47 -6.53 17.91 -31.50
N GLN A 48 -5.42 18.12 -30.79
CA GLN A 48 -5.20 17.63 -29.43
C GLN A 48 -6.18 18.27 -28.45
N GLN A 49 -6.40 19.58 -28.55
CA GLN A 49 -7.38 20.29 -27.71
C GLN A 49 -8.79 19.71 -27.87
N ARG A 50 -9.26 19.55 -29.12
CA ARG A 50 -10.57 18.94 -29.42
C ARG A 50 -10.66 17.49 -28.94
N HIS A 51 -9.57 16.73 -29.00
CA HIS A 51 -9.53 15.37 -28.45
C HIS A 51 -9.74 15.39 -26.93
N VAL A 52 -9.01 16.25 -26.21
CA VAL A 52 -9.17 16.40 -24.76
C VAL A 52 -10.58 16.89 -24.40
N ASP A 53 -11.16 17.83 -25.16
CA ASP A 53 -12.54 18.28 -24.95
C ASP A 53 -13.56 17.14 -25.08
N ARG A 54 -13.43 16.33 -26.14
CA ARG A 54 -14.28 15.13 -26.32
C ARG A 54 -14.11 14.14 -25.17
N LEU A 55 -12.88 13.95 -24.70
CA LEU A 55 -12.60 13.09 -23.56
C LEU A 55 -13.25 13.65 -22.28
N VAL A 56 -13.12 14.95 -22.02
CA VAL A 56 -13.76 15.62 -20.88
C VAL A 56 -15.26 15.42 -20.91
N GLU A 57 -15.90 15.63 -22.06
CA GLU A 57 -17.34 15.46 -22.21
C GLU A 57 -17.80 14.02 -21.97
N ALA A 58 -17.06 13.03 -22.49
CA ALA A 58 -17.38 11.62 -22.25
C ALA A 58 -17.21 11.24 -20.78
N LEU A 59 -16.09 11.64 -20.17
CA LEU A 59 -15.70 11.20 -18.84
C LEU A 59 -16.37 11.98 -17.69
N ARG A 60 -17.00 13.15 -17.95
CA ARG A 60 -17.65 13.94 -16.88
C ARG A 60 -18.83 13.20 -16.24
N PHE A 61 -19.50 12.32 -16.99
CA PHE A 61 -20.64 11.54 -16.52
C PHE A 61 -20.32 10.10 -16.19
N GLU A 62 -19.18 9.59 -16.62
CA GLU A 62 -18.79 8.22 -16.31
C GLU A 62 -18.37 8.12 -14.82
N PRO A 63 -18.84 7.12 -14.06
CA PRO A 63 -18.50 6.99 -12.64
C PRO A 63 -16.97 6.85 -12.43
N CYS A 64 -16.40 7.59 -11.47
CA CYS A 64 -14.95 7.56 -11.19
C CYS A 64 -14.53 6.57 -10.07
N SER A 65 -15.47 6.18 -9.22
CA SER A 65 -15.28 5.28 -8.08
C SER A 65 -16.63 4.70 -7.61
N PRO A 66 -16.66 3.67 -6.74
CA PRO A 66 -17.91 3.12 -6.19
C PRO A 66 -18.79 4.17 -5.47
N ARG A 67 -18.17 5.24 -4.93
CA ARG A 67 -18.87 6.32 -4.21
C ARG A 67 -19.31 7.48 -5.10
N CYS A 68 -19.11 7.38 -6.42
CA CYS A 68 -19.33 8.49 -7.34
C CYS A 68 -20.82 8.82 -7.49
N ALA A 69 -21.18 10.10 -7.38
CA ALA A 69 -22.57 10.56 -7.55
C ALA A 69 -23.15 10.24 -8.95
N ASN A 70 -22.29 10.04 -9.96
CA ASN A 70 -22.73 9.74 -11.31
C ASN A 70 -23.38 8.37 -11.46
N TRP A 71 -23.20 7.43 -10.51
CA TRP A 71 -23.96 6.17 -10.48
C TRP A 71 -25.47 6.39 -10.48
N LEU A 72 -25.92 7.50 -9.87
CA LEU A 72 -27.34 7.87 -9.84
C LEU A 72 -27.92 8.14 -11.24
N ARG A 73 -27.09 8.48 -12.25
CA ARG A 73 -27.55 8.61 -13.65
C ARG A 73 -27.94 7.28 -14.27
N TYR A 74 -27.42 6.18 -13.73
CA TYR A 74 -27.66 4.82 -14.18
C TYR A 74 -28.67 4.08 -13.26
N GLY A 75 -29.33 4.79 -12.34
CA GLY A 75 -30.23 4.18 -11.36
C GLY A 75 -29.51 3.34 -10.28
N ILE A 76 -28.18 3.44 -10.18
CA ILE A 76 -27.38 2.67 -9.22
C ILE A 76 -27.07 3.55 -8.00
N GLN A 77 -27.34 3.05 -6.81
CA GLN A 77 -26.98 3.74 -5.56
C GLN A 77 -25.46 3.66 -5.34
N PRO A 78 -24.77 4.80 -5.20
CA PRO A 78 -23.34 4.80 -4.90
C PRO A 78 -23.06 4.28 -3.49
N GLN A 79 -21.87 3.71 -3.30
CA GLN A 79 -21.38 3.30 -1.99
C GLN A 79 -21.35 4.51 -1.02
N ASP A 80 -21.87 4.31 0.19
CA ASP A 80 -21.98 5.33 1.25
C ASP A 80 -22.65 6.62 0.76
N ALA A 81 -23.79 6.46 0.09
CA ALA A 81 -24.60 7.57 -0.41
C ALA A 81 -24.98 8.52 0.74
N LYS A 82 -24.80 9.83 0.51
CA LYS A 82 -25.15 10.90 1.45
C LYS A 82 -26.26 11.77 0.87
N ALA A 83 -27.06 12.37 1.75
CA ALA A 83 -28.02 13.40 1.37
C ALA A 83 -27.31 14.53 0.60
N GLY A 84 -27.89 14.95 -0.53
CA GLY A 84 -27.35 16.01 -1.39
C GLY A 84 -26.46 15.55 -2.55
N LEU A 85 -26.25 14.24 -2.74
CA LEU A 85 -25.68 13.72 -3.99
C LEU A 85 -26.65 13.99 -5.14
N ARG A 86 -26.13 14.51 -6.26
CA ARG A 86 -26.93 14.80 -7.46
C ARG A 86 -26.36 14.04 -8.66
N PRO A 87 -27.20 13.42 -9.51
CA PRO A 87 -26.75 12.77 -10.74
C PRO A 87 -25.96 13.75 -11.62
N GLY A 88 -24.77 13.35 -12.08
CA GLY A 88 -23.92 14.19 -12.92
C GLY A 88 -23.06 15.20 -12.15
N TYR A 89 -23.12 15.25 -10.82
CA TYR A 89 -22.37 16.21 -10.01
C TYR A 89 -21.54 15.50 -8.94
N CYS A 90 -20.40 14.96 -9.35
CA CYS A 90 -19.40 14.41 -8.43
C CYS A 90 -18.26 15.42 -8.18
N ARG A 91 -18.02 15.78 -6.92
CA ARG A 91 -16.96 16.73 -6.50
C ARG A 91 -15.55 16.14 -6.51
N SER A 92 -15.39 14.87 -6.89
CA SER A 92 -14.07 14.22 -6.91
C SER A 92 -13.14 14.92 -7.89
N LYS A 93 -11.87 15.05 -7.51
CA LYS A 93 -10.81 15.53 -8.40
C LYS A 93 -10.73 14.72 -9.70
N ALA A 94 -11.21 13.48 -9.71
CA ALA A 94 -11.25 12.63 -10.88
C ALA A 94 -12.11 13.17 -12.05
N HIS A 95 -13.00 14.15 -11.84
CA HIS A 95 -13.77 14.79 -12.92
C HIS A 95 -13.18 16.12 -13.40
N LYS A 96 -12.05 16.56 -12.84
CA LYS A 96 -11.37 17.77 -13.31
C LYS A 96 -10.61 17.48 -14.59
N ARG A 97 -10.66 18.41 -15.56
CA ARG A 97 -9.92 18.34 -16.84
C ARG A 97 -8.46 17.92 -16.66
N GLU A 98 -7.78 18.54 -15.69
CA GLU A 98 -6.38 18.28 -15.29
C GLU A 98 -6.09 16.83 -14.86
N HIS A 99 -7.12 16.00 -14.60
CA HIS A 99 -6.97 14.67 -14.00
C HIS A 99 -7.66 13.56 -14.80
N LEU A 100 -8.02 13.84 -16.06
CA LEU A 100 -8.73 12.90 -16.94
C LEU A 100 -7.82 12.07 -17.87
N GLY A 101 -6.54 12.41 -17.98
CA GLY A 101 -5.56 11.68 -18.80
C GLY A 101 -5.10 10.35 -18.20
N TYR A 102 -4.12 9.71 -18.86
CA TYR A 102 -3.55 8.42 -18.47
C TYR A 102 -2.96 8.40 -17.06
N ALA A 103 -2.25 9.46 -16.66
CA ALA A 103 -1.76 9.66 -15.28
C ALA A 103 -2.81 10.26 -14.31
N GLY A 104 -4.02 10.50 -14.83
CA GLY A 104 -5.17 11.02 -14.13
C GLY A 104 -5.68 10.12 -13.01
N ARG A 105 -6.59 10.66 -12.18
CA ARG A 105 -7.09 9.98 -10.97
C ARG A 105 -8.05 8.83 -11.26
N ARG A 106 -8.42 8.60 -12.53
CA ARG A 106 -9.38 7.56 -12.93
C ARG A 106 -8.73 6.20 -13.19
N VAL A 107 -7.52 6.17 -13.77
CA VAL A 107 -6.93 4.96 -14.35
C VAL A 107 -5.80 4.35 -13.50
N LEU A 108 -5.04 5.12 -12.70
CA LEU A 108 -3.83 4.60 -12.06
C LEU A 108 -3.82 4.76 -10.53
N VAL A 109 -4.51 3.85 -9.84
CA VAL A 109 -4.18 3.52 -8.45
C VAL A 109 -3.64 2.10 -8.45
N SER A 110 -2.52 1.83 -7.77
CA SER A 110 -1.90 0.48 -7.77
C SER A 110 -2.92 -0.61 -7.47
N ARG A 111 -3.87 -0.34 -6.57
CA ARG A 111 -5.00 -1.22 -6.25
C ARG A 111 -5.88 -1.57 -7.45
N LYS A 112 -6.16 -0.63 -8.35
CA LYS A 112 -6.98 -0.89 -9.55
C LYS A 112 -6.17 -1.64 -10.63
N TRP A 113 -4.86 -1.48 -10.64
CA TRP A 113 -3.96 -2.19 -11.55
C TRP A 113 -3.73 -3.65 -11.12
N SER A 114 -3.38 -3.87 -9.86
CA SER A 114 -3.15 -5.20 -9.31
C SER A 114 -4.43 -5.92 -8.89
N GLY A 115 -5.54 -5.20 -8.71
CA GLY A 115 -6.74 -5.69 -8.03
C GLY A 115 -6.56 -5.89 -6.52
N LYS A 116 -5.35 -5.64 -5.98
CA LYS A 116 -4.97 -6.02 -4.61
C LYS A 116 -5.01 -4.85 -3.62
N THR A 117 -5.52 -5.11 -2.43
CA THR A 117 -5.49 -4.21 -1.28
C THR A 117 -4.10 -4.21 -0.62
N LEU A 118 -3.89 -3.32 0.36
CA LEU A 118 -2.67 -3.36 1.17
C LEU A 118 -2.57 -4.61 2.03
N ALA A 119 -3.71 -5.19 2.42
CA ALA A 119 -3.75 -6.45 3.17
C ALA A 119 -3.33 -7.60 2.26
N ASP A 120 -3.84 -7.65 1.03
CA ASP A 120 -3.48 -8.67 0.04
C ASP A 120 -1.97 -8.61 -0.26
N HIS A 121 -1.41 -7.41 -0.43
CA HIS A 121 0.04 -7.25 -0.59
C HIS A 121 0.85 -7.63 0.66
N LYS A 122 0.27 -7.53 1.87
CA LYS A 122 0.91 -8.05 3.10
C LYS A 122 0.87 -9.57 3.11
N ALA A 123 -0.25 -10.17 2.70
CA ALA A 123 -0.39 -11.63 2.58
C ALA A 123 0.56 -12.19 1.52
N ASP A 124 0.66 -11.56 0.33
CA ASP A 124 1.61 -11.94 -0.71
C ASP A 124 3.05 -11.93 -0.19
N ARG A 125 3.44 -10.87 0.55
CA ARG A 125 4.77 -10.79 1.14
C ARG A 125 5.00 -11.85 2.20
N LEU A 126 3.99 -12.14 3.02
CA LEU A 126 4.08 -13.20 4.03
C LEU A 126 4.25 -14.57 3.36
N ALA A 127 3.42 -14.88 2.35
CA ALA A 127 3.52 -16.11 1.58
C ALA A 127 4.91 -16.27 0.97
N TRP A 128 5.45 -15.21 0.36
CA TRP A 128 6.82 -15.21 -0.17
C TRP A 128 7.88 -15.44 0.92
N VAL A 129 7.75 -14.83 2.10
CA VAL A 129 8.68 -15.05 3.21
C VAL A 129 8.63 -16.50 3.70
N LEU A 130 7.43 -17.07 3.83
CA LEU A 130 7.26 -18.45 4.30
C LEU A 130 7.85 -19.44 3.28
N ASP A 131 7.56 -19.25 2.00
CA ASP A 131 8.14 -20.01 0.89
C ASP A 131 9.67 -19.93 0.86
N ALA A 132 10.23 -18.71 0.95
CA ALA A 132 11.68 -18.53 0.98
C ALA A 132 12.36 -19.18 2.20
N LEU A 133 11.62 -19.34 3.31
CA LEU A 133 12.11 -20.01 4.51
C LEU A 133 11.78 -21.52 4.53
N GLY A 134 11.07 -22.04 3.53
CA GLY A 134 10.61 -23.43 3.51
C GLY A 134 9.61 -23.77 4.62
N VAL A 135 8.89 -22.77 5.15
CA VAL A 135 7.91 -22.94 6.23
C VAL A 135 6.54 -23.15 5.61
N ASP A 136 5.96 -24.33 5.84
CA ASP A 136 4.57 -24.60 5.48
C ASP A 136 3.63 -23.91 6.48
N PRO A 137 2.77 -22.97 6.04
CA PRO A 137 1.78 -22.34 6.91
C PRO A 137 0.73 -23.31 7.48
N ASP A 138 0.49 -24.43 6.81
CA ASP A 138 -0.53 -25.42 7.15
C ASP A 138 0.05 -26.65 7.88
N ALA A 139 1.37 -26.69 8.09
CA ALA A 139 2.00 -27.68 8.97
C ALA A 139 1.42 -27.52 10.39
N GLY A 140 0.54 -28.45 10.75
CA GLY A 140 -0.02 -28.56 12.09
C GLY A 140 1.09 -28.79 13.12
N PRO A 141 0.81 -28.54 14.41
CA PRO A 141 1.79 -28.65 15.48
C PRO A 141 2.27 -30.09 15.78
N ASP A 142 1.90 -31.08 14.97
CA ASP A 142 2.18 -32.50 15.21
C ASP A 142 3.42 -33.04 14.47
N ASP A 143 4.13 -32.21 13.69
CA ASP A 143 5.46 -32.60 13.22
C ASP A 143 6.54 -32.08 14.18
N ASP A 144 6.96 -33.00 15.03
CA ASP A 144 7.97 -32.90 16.07
C ASP A 144 9.29 -32.31 15.55
N THR A 145 9.52 -31.02 15.82
CA THR A 145 10.85 -30.48 16.08
C THR A 145 10.71 -29.25 16.97
N GLY A 146 11.11 -29.39 18.24
CA GLY A 146 10.99 -28.37 19.29
C GLY A 146 11.59 -27.00 18.95
N GLN A 147 10.83 -26.14 18.29
CA GLN A 147 11.11 -24.71 18.14
C GLN A 147 9.91 -23.88 18.61
N PRO A 148 10.02 -23.17 19.74
CA PRO A 148 8.98 -22.24 20.16
C PRO A 148 9.07 -20.97 19.30
N GLY A 149 8.11 -20.75 18.40
CA GLY A 149 7.95 -19.44 17.78
C GLY A 149 7.26 -19.43 16.41
N SER A 150 5.96 -19.72 16.37
CA SER A 150 5.10 -19.20 15.30
C SER A 150 3.96 -18.38 15.94
N PRO A 151 3.89 -17.04 15.71
CA PRO A 151 2.98 -16.17 16.45
C PRO A 151 1.59 -16.00 15.81
N ILE A 152 1.22 -16.83 14.84
CA ILE A 152 -0.10 -16.73 14.21
C ILE A 152 -0.84 -18.06 14.42
N ARG A 153 -1.50 -18.18 15.57
CA ARG A 153 -2.50 -19.22 15.82
C ARG A 153 -3.88 -18.58 15.67
N LEU A 154 -4.53 -18.82 14.53
CA LEU A 154 -5.97 -18.67 14.42
C LEU A 154 -6.58 -20.08 14.55
N ALA A 155 -6.78 -20.51 15.79
CA ALA A 155 -7.32 -21.83 16.09
C ALA A 155 -8.84 -21.84 15.90
N VAL A 156 -9.34 -22.71 15.02
CA VAL A 156 -10.69 -23.27 15.14
C VAL A 156 -10.62 -24.74 14.79
N ALA A 157 -10.49 -25.59 15.81
CA ALA A 157 -11.12 -26.91 15.90
C ALA A 157 -10.78 -27.55 17.25
N GLY A 158 -11.82 -27.76 18.06
CA GLY A 158 -11.88 -28.74 19.16
C GLY A 158 -10.83 -28.61 20.26
N ASN A 159 -11.15 -27.83 21.30
CA ASN A 159 -10.79 -28.02 22.72
C ASN A 159 -11.48 -26.87 23.50
N ASP A 160 -11.97 -27.11 24.72
CA ASP A 160 -12.61 -26.13 25.62
C ASP A 160 -11.63 -25.05 26.16
N ILE A 161 -10.80 -24.49 25.29
CA ILE A 161 -9.77 -23.52 25.63
C ILE A 161 -10.19 -22.17 25.06
N ALA A 162 -10.64 -21.28 25.93
CA ALA A 162 -10.85 -19.88 25.61
C ALA A 162 -9.50 -19.15 25.63
N TRP A 163 -9.10 -18.59 24.49
CA TRP A 163 -7.93 -17.74 24.41
C TRP A 163 -8.29 -16.32 24.85
N GLU A 164 -7.63 -15.83 25.89
CA GLU A 164 -7.77 -14.45 26.36
C GLU A 164 -6.49 -13.65 26.11
N LEU A 165 -6.64 -12.33 25.88
CA LEU A 165 -5.51 -11.42 25.74
C LEU A 165 -4.80 -11.26 27.08
N ALA A 166 -3.55 -11.72 27.15
CA ALA A 166 -2.72 -11.58 28.34
C ALA A 166 -2.52 -10.09 28.73
N ARG A 167 -2.84 -9.76 29.98
CA ARG A 167 -2.71 -8.41 30.53
C ARG A 167 -1.30 -8.21 31.07
N PRO A 168 -0.76 -6.97 31.04
CA PRO A 168 0.56 -6.69 31.60
C PRO A 168 0.73 -7.02 33.09
N THR A 169 -0.39 -7.18 33.81
CA THR A 169 -0.44 -7.49 35.25
C THR A 169 -0.55 -8.98 35.55
N ASP A 170 -0.70 -9.84 34.53
CA ASP A 170 -0.83 -11.27 34.75
C ASP A 170 0.52 -11.85 35.21
N PRO A 171 0.53 -12.77 36.19
CA PRO A 171 1.76 -13.29 36.79
C PRO A 171 2.67 -14.00 35.77
N ASP A 172 2.08 -14.56 34.72
CA ASP A 172 2.77 -15.30 33.66
C ASP A 172 3.30 -14.38 32.53
N VAL A 173 3.05 -13.07 32.60
CA VAL A 173 3.51 -12.10 31.61
C VAL A 173 4.84 -11.49 32.07
N PRO A 174 5.96 -11.73 31.37
CA PRO A 174 7.24 -11.16 31.77
C PRO A 174 7.23 -9.63 31.78
N PRO A 175 8.13 -8.99 32.57
CA PRO A 175 8.32 -7.56 32.56
C PRO A 175 8.49 -6.99 31.14
N ARG A 176 8.08 -5.74 30.95
CA ARG A 176 8.04 -5.10 29.63
C ARG A 176 9.41 -5.13 28.96
N GLU A 177 10.47 -4.89 29.72
CA GLU A 177 11.86 -4.86 29.26
C GLU A 177 12.26 -6.21 28.66
N HIS A 178 11.89 -7.31 29.31
CA HIS A 178 12.17 -8.67 28.83
C HIS A 178 11.40 -8.99 27.55
N ARG A 179 10.12 -8.58 27.47
CA ARG A 179 9.30 -8.74 26.27
C ARG A 179 9.85 -7.94 25.09
N LEU A 180 10.32 -6.72 25.34
CA LEU A 180 10.96 -5.88 24.33
C LEU A 180 12.26 -6.51 23.83
N LEU A 181 13.15 -6.96 24.74
CA LEU A 181 14.38 -7.63 24.36
C LEU A 181 14.12 -8.92 23.57
N ARG A 182 13.12 -9.72 23.98
CA ARG A 182 12.68 -10.90 23.23
C ARG A 182 12.18 -10.53 21.84
N ALA A 183 11.31 -9.54 21.72
CA ALA A 183 10.78 -9.09 20.42
C ALA A 183 11.88 -8.56 19.49
N VAL A 184 12.88 -7.86 20.03
CA VAL A 184 14.07 -7.42 19.29
C VAL A 184 14.89 -8.62 18.84
N GLY A 185 15.17 -9.58 19.73
CA GLY A 185 15.88 -10.81 19.41
C GLY A 185 15.19 -11.63 18.32
N GLU A 186 13.87 -11.81 18.41
CA GLU A 186 13.04 -12.44 17.38
C GLU A 186 13.07 -11.68 16.05
N SER A 187 13.07 -10.35 16.09
CA SER A 187 13.18 -9.53 14.87
C SER A 187 14.56 -9.67 14.21
N LEU A 188 15.64 -9.70 14.99
CA LEU A 188 17.00 -9.89 14.50
C LEU A 188 17.17 -11.30 13.91
N LYS A 189 16.67 -12.32 14.62
CA LYS A 189 16.69 -13.72 14.16
C LYS A 189 15.95 -13.86 12.84
N ARG A 190 14.72 -13.35 12.72
CA ARG A 190 13.93 -13.40 11.48
C ARG A 190 14.63 -12.70 10.31
N ARG A 191 15.27 -11.56 10.57
CA ARG A 191 16.04 -10.85 9.55
C ARG A 191 17.24 -11.67 9.08
N ALA A 192 18.01 -12.24 10.01
CA ALA A 192 19.17 -13.07 9.68
C ALA A 192 18.76 -14.33 8.88
N GLN A 193 17.65 -14.99 9.25
CA GLN A 193 17.11 -16.14 8.52
C GLN A 193 16.74 -15.77 7.08
N LEU A 194 16.07 -14.64 6.88
CA LEU A 194 15.66 -14.18 5.56
C LEU A 194 16.85 -13.71 4.70
N ASP A 195 17.85 -13.07 5.32
CA ASP A 195 19.09 -12.68 4.63
C ASP A 195 19.90 -13.91 4.20
N ALA A 196 19.96 -14.97 5.03
CA ALA A 196 20.59 -16.24 4.69
C ALA A 196 19.85 -16.95 3.53
N ALA A 197 18.52 -17.05 3.59
CA ALA A 197 17.71 -17.66 2.52
C ALA A 197 17.90 -16.94 1.17
N ARG A 198 17.99 -15.60 1.19
CA ARG A 198 18.28 -14.80 0.00
C ARG A 198 19.65 -15.09 -0.59
N GLN A 199 20.68 -15.27 0.24
CA GLN A 199 22.02 -15.59 -0.24
C GLN A 199 22.05 -16.97 -0.94
N THR A 200 21.35 -17.97 -0.39
CA THR A 200 21.21 -19.29 -1.00
C THR A 200 20.45 -19.25 -2.33
N GLN A 201 19.35 -18.50 -2.42
CA GLN A 201 18.63 -18.34 -3.69
C GLN A 201 19.44 -17.57 -4.74
N GLN A 202 20.27 -16.62 -4.32
CA GLN A 202 21.09 -15.81 -5.22
C GLN A 202 22.23 -16.62 -5.85
N THR A 203 22.70 -17.68 -5.19
CA THR A 203 23.65 -18.66 -5.76
C THR A 203 23.02 -19.62 -6.78
N ASP A 204 21.69 -19.76 -6.78
CA ASP A 204 20.94 -20.65 -7.69
C ASP A 204 20.37 -19.92 -8.94
N LEU A 205 20.76 -18.66 -9.19
CA LEU A 205 20.29 -17.91 -10.36
C LEU A 205 20.98 -18.40 -11.64
N SER A 206 20.32 -19.31 -12.37
CA SER A 206 20.80 -19.92 -13.62
C SER A 206 20.97 -18.98 -14.81
N ALA A 207 20.59 -17.70 -14.69
CA ALA A 207 20.67 -16.71 -15.77
C ALA A 207 22.10 -16.19 -16.01
N THR A 208 23.05 -16.51 -15.14
CA THR A 208 24.49 -16.29 -15.36
C THR A 208 25.21 -17.65 -15.45
N GLY A 209 24.89 -18.44 -16.48
CA GLY A 209 25.70 -19.62 -16.80
C GLY A 209 27.12 -19.19 -17.19
N GLU A 210 28.13 -19.86 -16.65
CA GLU A 210 29.53 -19.73 -17.05
C GLU A 210 29.64 -19.77 -18.58
N ARG A 211 30.12 -18.68 -19.18
CA ARG A 211 30.64 -18.73 -20.54
C ARG A 211 31.87 -19.63 -20.51
N ALA A 212 31.70 -20.90 -20.87
CA ALA A 212 32.80 -21.79 -21.17
C ALA A 212 33.71 -21.13 -22.23
N ALA A 213 34.99 -21.03 -21.90
CA ALA A 213 36.04 -20.44 -22.74
C ALA A 213 36.43 -21.35 -23.91
#